data_AF-A0AAE3M9Z6-F1
#
_entry.id   AF-A0AAE3M9Z6-F1
#
_cell.length_a   1.000
_cell.length_b   1.000
_cell.length_c   1.000
_cell.angle_alpha   90.00
_cell.angle_beta   90.00
_cell.angle_gamma   90.00
#
_symmetry.space_group_name_H-M   'P 1'
#
loop_
_entity.id
_entity.type
_entity.pdbx_description
1 polymer ?
#
loop_
_entity_poly.entity_id
_entity_poly.type
_entity_poly.pdbx_seq_one_letter_code
_entity_poly.pdbx_strand_id
1 'polypeptide(L)'
;MTKLFNKLFAKKQEPKAPMVTTKKILSAIDLDIPHKDFKDFVYVSNDSNEIHFKGIKKGKEFKYGIVTLTSTISENDVFKRIIDNSNDKIDSVDFLIGSIAYYLEEVSRFKIGNVIAIKPADNEFGFELEKVKERVSMTVKNKLP
;
A
#
# COMPACT_ATOMS: atom_id res chain seq x y z
N MET A 1 4.10 -52.46 29.63
CA MET A 1 4.83 -51.36 30.28
C MET A 1 5.49 -50.50 29.21
N THR A 2 4.68 -49.71 28.50
CA THR A 2 5.18 -48.92 27.35
C THR A 2 4.29 -47.69 27.19
N LYS A 3 4.88 -46.51 27.41
CA LYS A 3 4.70 -45.25 26.64
C LYS A 3 5.37 -44.12 27.40
N LEU A 4 6.70 -44.14 27.34
CA LEU A 4 7.53 -42.95 27.46
C LEU A 4 7.43 -42.16 26.14
N PHE A 5 7.57 -40.83 26.25
CA PHE A 5 7.76 -39.84 25.18
C PHE A 5 6.52 -39.42 24.38
N ASN A 6 5.80 -38.44 24.94
CA ASN A 6 5.26 -37.33 24.15
C ASN A 6 5.76 -36.02 24.74
N LYS A 7 7.05 -35.73 24.51
CA LYS A 7 7.61 -34.38 24.63
C LYS A 7 7.44 -33.72 23.26
N LEU A 8 6.19 -33.44 22.90
CA LEU A 8 5.85 -32.71 21.68
C LEU A 8 6.19 -31.24 21.92
N PHE A 9 7.23 -30.83 21.22
CA PHE A 9 7.70 -29.47 20.99
C PHE A 9 6.60 -28.41 21.19
N ALA A 10 6.69 -27.69 22.31
CA ALA A 10 6.15 -26.34 22.39
C ALA A 10 6.94 -25.51 21.36
N LYS A 11 6.36 -25.34 20.16
CA LYS A 11 6.77 -24.27 19.25
C LYS A 11 6.60 -22.98 20.04
N LYS A 12 7.72 -22.44 20.52
CA LYS A 12 7.80 -21.09 21.08
C LYS A 12 7.28 -20.18 19.97
N GLN A 13 6.04 -19.69 20.11
CA GLN A 13 5.52 -18.68 19.21
C GLN A 13 6.43 -17.47 19.41
N GLU A 14 7.34 -17.26 18.48
CA GLU A 14 8.06 -15.99 18.39
C GLU A 14 7.00 -14.89 18.30
N PRO A 15 7.18 -13.77 19.02
CA PRO A 15 6.23 -12.67 18.97
C PRO A 15 6.06 -12.28 17.50
N LYS A 16 4.86 -12.54 16.96
CA LYS A 16 4.52 -12.16 15.60
C LYS A 16 4.65 -10.65 15.54
N ALA A 17 5.56 -10.14 14.69
CA ALA A 17 5.77 -8.72 14.51
C ALA A 17 4.42 -7.99 14.38
N PRO A 18 4.28 -6.76 14.93
CA PRO A 18 3.04 -6.02 14.84
C PRO A 18 2.60 -5.93 13.38
N MET A 19 1.39 -6.41 13.09
CA MET A 19 0.85 -6.49 11.75
C MET A 19 -0.10 -5.31 11.54
N VAL A 20 0.28 -4.36 10.70
CA VAL A 20 -0.58 -3.27 10.27
C VAL A 20 -1.63 -3.87 9.32
N THR A 21 -2.89 -3.53 9.56
CA THR A 21 -3.98 -3.91 8.66
C THR A 21 -4.87 -2.73 8.36
N THR A 22 -5.37 -2.69 7.13
CA THR A 22 -6.26 -1.62 6.69
C THR A 22 -7.26 -2.12 5.65
N LYS A 23 -8.35 -1.37 5.48
CA LYS A 23 -9.30 -1.52 4.37
C LYS A 23 -9.19 -0.38 3.35
N LYS A 24 -8.23 0.53 3.55
CA LYS A 24 -7.97 1.66 2.67
C LYS A 24 -6.65 1.44 1.95
N ILE A 25 -6.66 1.76 0.66
CA ILE A 25 -5.49 1.68 -0.21
C ILE A 25 -5.47 2.87 -1.15
N LEU A 26 -4.33 3.11 -1.80
CA LEU A 26 -4.29 3.98 -2.96
C LEU A 26 -4.45 3.18 -4.26
N SER A 27 -5.37 3.62 -5.09
CA SER A 27 -5.46 3.21 -6.48
C SER A 27 -4.82 4.25 -7.39
N ALA A 28 -4.20 3.81 -8.46
CA ALA A 28 -3.62 4.69 -9.47
C ALA A 28 -4.66 5.66 -10.04
N ILE A 29 -4.31 6.93 -10.14
CA ILE A 29 -5.10 7.95 -10.83
C ILE A 29 -4.19 8.86 -11.64
N ASP A 30 -4.68 9.27 -12.80
CA ASP A 30 -4.07 10.30 -13.63
C ASP A 30 -5.01 11.50 -13.64
N LEU A 31 -4.50 12.67 -13.24
CA LEU A 31 -5.32 13.87 -13.14
C LEU A 31 -5.53 14.54 -14.50
N ASP A 32 -4.69 14.23 -15.48
CA ASP A 32 -4.85 14.71 -16.86
C ASP A 32 -5.87 13.84 -17.62
N ILE A 33 -6.07 12.59 -17.16
CA ILE A 33 -7.04 11.64 -17.73
C ILE A 33 -7.92 11.01 -16.62
N PRO A 34 -8.75 11.80 -15.91
CA PRO A 34 -9.44 11.38 -14.69
C PRO A 34 -10.51 10.29 -14.89
N HIS A 35 -10.92 10.04 -16.13
CA HIS A 35 -11.88 8.98 -16.49
C HIS A 35 -11.22 7.62 -16.75
N LYS A 36 -9.88 7.57 -16.83
CA LYS A 36 -9.16 6.32 -17.06
C LYS A 36 -9.10 5.52 -15.77
N ASP A 37 -9.77 4.38 -15.77
CA ASP A 37 -9.69 3.44 -14.66
C ASP A 37 -8.42 2.59 -14.81
N PHE A 38 -7.43 2.85 -13.96
CA PHE A 38 -6.18 2.12 -13.99
C PHE A 38 -6.29 0.74 -13.31
N LYS A 39 -7.32 0.50 -12.48
CA LYS A 39 -7.55 -0.74 -11.70
C LYS A 39 -6.27 -1.35 -11.09
N ASP A 40 -5.36 -0.47 -10.67
CA ASP A 40 -4.08 -0.86 -10.11
C ASP A 40 -3.91 -0.23 -8.73
N PHE A 41 -3.41 -1.04 -7.81
CA PHE A 41 -3.03 -0.58 -6.48
C PHE A 41 -1.62 -0.02 -6.56
N VAL A 42 -1.38 1.11 -5.90
CA VAL A 42 -0.06 1.73 -5.88
C VAL A 42 0.57 1.68 -4.49
N TYR A 43 1.89 1.62 -4.46
CA TYR A 43 2.72 1.74 -3.26
C TYR A 43 3.81 2.79 -3.51
N VAL A 44 4.48 3.24 -2.45
CA VAL A 44 5.60 4.17 -2.58
C VAL A 44 6.85 3.38 -2.96
N SER A 45 7.44 3.68 -4.11
CA SER A 45 8.77 3.22 -4.48
C SER A 45 9.78 4.32 -4.18
N ASN A 46 10.89 3.94 -3.55
CA ASN A 46 12.02 4.82 -3.26
C ASN A 46 13.25 4.28 -4.01
N ASP A 47 13.17 4.31 -5.33
CA ASP A 47 14.27 3.94 -6.23
C ASP A 47 15.20 5.16 -6.41
N SER A 48 16.46 4.90 -6.74
CA SER A 48 17.65 5.75 -6.55
C SER A 48 17.66 7.18 -7.11
N ASN A 49 16.60 7.65 -7.78
CA ASN A 49 16.52 9.02 -8.28
C ASN A 49 15.28 9.80 -7.84
N GLU A 50 14.11 9.18 -7.60
CA GLU A 50 12.87 9.89 -7.25
C GLU A 50 11.87 9.03 -6.49
N ILE A 51 11.20 9.62 -5.48
CA ILE A 51 10.11 8.98 -4.75
C ILE A 51 8.81 9.15 -5.54
N HIS A 52 8.17 8.03 -5.88
CA HIS A 52 6.97 8.02 -6.71
C HIS A 52 6.00 6.90 -6.32
N PHE A 53 4.76 6.97 -6.78
CA PHE A 53 3.84 5.85 -6.65
C PHE A 53 4.10 4.86 -7.78
N LYS A 54 4.25 3.58 -7.45
CA LYS A 54 4.42 2.51 -8.42
C LYS A 54 3.22 1.57 -8.38
N GLY A 55 2.62 1.29 -9.53
CA GLY A 55 1.53 0.34 -9.67
C GLY A 55 2.03 -1.09 -9.52
N ILE A 56 1.39 -1.87 -8.64
CA ILE A 56 1.81 -3.24 -8.36
C ILE A 56 1.72 -4.13 -9.61
N LYS A 57 0.65 -4.04 -10.40
CA LYS A 57 0.45 -5.00 -11.50
C LYS A 57 1.33 -4.71 -12.71
N LYS A 58 1.59 -3.42 -12.99
CA LYS A 58 2.23 -2.99 -14.23
C LYS A 58 3.59 -2.34 -14.03
N GLY A 59 4.02 -2.12 -12.79
CA GLY A 59 5.24 -1.38 -12.47
C GLY A 59 5.22 0.08 -12.93
N LYS A 60 4.07 0.58 -13.42
CA LYS A 60 3.95 1.92 -13.97
C LYS A 60 4.03 2.94 -12.83
N GLU A 61 4.76 4.02 -13.08
CA GLU A 61 4.86 5.15 -12.16
C GLU A 61 3.66 6.09 -12.27
N PHE A 62 3.27 6.64 -11.13
CA PHE A 62 2.17 7.57 -10.97
C PHE A 62 2.58 8.69 -10.02
N LYS A 63 2.14 9.91 -10.35
CA LYS A 63 2.31 11.07 -9.49
C LYS A 63 1.28 11.12 -8.35
N TYR A 64 0.11 10.51 -8.55
CA TYR A 64 -1.01 10.58 -7.63
C TYR A 64 -1.64 9.22 -7.41
N GLY A 65 -2.18 9.04 -6.19
CA GLY A 65 -3.06 7.93 -5.83
C GLY A 65 -4.39 8.45 -5.31
N ILE A 66 -5.46 7.69 -5.47
CA ILE A 66 -6.75 7.98 -4.84
C ILE A 66 -7.06 6.95 -3.79
N VAL A 67 -7.52 7.41 -2.62
CA VAL A 67 -7.91 6.52 -1.53
C VAL A 67 -9.20 5.77 -1.91
N THR A 68 -9.12 4.45 -1.96
CA THR A 68 -10.24 3.54 -2.25
C THR A 68 -10.37 2.49 -1.17
N LEU A 69 -11.52 1.81 -1.15
CA LEU A 69 -11.76 0.67 -0.27
C LEU A 69 -11.28 -0.63 -0.92
N THR A 70 -10.78 -1.53 -0.08
CA THR A 70 -10.42 -2.90 -0.42
C THR A 70 -10.92 -3.86 0.66
N SER A 71 -10.84 -5.17 0.40
CA SER A 71 -10.77 -6.17 1.45
C SER A 71 -9.62 -5.85 2.41
N THR A 72 -9.73 -6.26 3.68
CA THR A 72 -8.65 -6.13 4.65
C THR A 72 -7.32 -6.63 4.05
N ILE A 73 -6.29 -5.81 4.15
CA ILE A 73 -4.95 -6.08 3.63
C ILE A 73 -3.91 -5.73 4.69
N SER A 74 -2.84 -6.53 4.76
CA SER A 74 -1.69 -6.33 5.65
C SER A 74 -0.43 -5.89 4.91
N GLU A 75 0.62 -5.46 5.62
CA GLU A 75 1.91 -5.18 4.97
C GLU A 75 2.47 -6.43 4.26
N ASN A 76 2.27 -7.62 4.84
CA ASN A 76 2.70 -8.88 4.24
C ASN A 76 1.95 -9.21 2.93
N ASP A 77 0.66 -8.87 2.84
CA ASP A 77 -0.11 -9.07 1.62
C ASP A 77 0.36 -8.13 0.50
N VAL A 78 0.69 -6.89 0.86
CA VAL A 78 1.27 -5.91 -0.09
C VAL A 78 2.66 -6.35 -0.52
N PHE A 79 3.52 -6.74 0.43
CA PHE A 79 4.86 -7.24 0.16
C PHE A 79 4.83 -8.42 -0.82
N LYS A 80 4.00 -9.45 -0.55
CA LYS A 80 3.83 -10.59 -1.48
C LYS A 80 3.44 -10.13 -2.88
N ARG A 81 2.49 -9.20 -3.00
CA ARG A 81 2.09 -8.67 -4.30
C ARG A 81 3.22 -7.92 -5.01
N ILE A 82 4.08 -7.20 -4.28
CA ILE A 82 5.26 -6.55 -4.85
C ILE A 82 6.23 -7.62 -5.36
N ILE A 83 6.56 -8.63 -4.56
CA ILE A 83 7.44 -9.73 -4.98
C ILE A 83 6.91 -10.46 -6.22
N ASP A 84 5.62 -10.75 -6.23
CA ASP A 84 5.00 -11.54 -7.31
C ASP A 84 4.92 -10.78 -8.63
N ASN A 85 4.95 -9.44 -8.62
CA ASN A 85 4.69 -8.61 -9.80
C ASN A 85 5.85 -7.66 -10.16
N SER A 86 6.77 -7.40 -9.25
CA SER A 86 7.95 -6.58 -9.53
C SER A 86 9.14 -7.46 -9.89
N ASN A 87 9.94 -6.99 -10.85
CA ASN A 87 11.28 -7.52 -11.10
C ASN A 87 12.34 -6.68 -10.34
N ASP A 88 11.91 -5.91 -9.35
CA ASP A 88 12.78 -4.97 -8.66
C ASP A 88 13.70 -5.73 -7.71
N LYS A 89 14.97 -5.31 -7.67
CA LYS A 89 15.93 -5.86 -6.74
C LYS A 89 15.64 -5.30 -5.35
N ILE A 90 15.37 -6.18 -4.40
CA ILE A 90 15.15 -5.79 -3.00
C ILE A 90 16.49 -5.82 -2.29
N ASP A 91 16.98 -4.63 -1.94
CA ASP A 91 18.24 -4.50 -1.21
C ASP A 91 18.09 -4.84 0.28
N SER A 92 16.93 -4.54 0.88
CA SER A 92 16.61 -4.91 2.26
C SER A 92 15.13 -5.23 2.43
N VAL A 93 14.84 -6.48 2.82
CA VAL A 93 13.47 -6.95 3.08
C VAL A 93 12.85 -6.24 4.28
N ASP A 94 13.61 -6.08 5.36
CA ASP A 94 13.13 -5.44 6.59
C ASP A 94 12.76 -3.97 6.35
N PHE A 95 13.59 -3.26 5.57
CA PHE A 95 13.31 -1.89 5.19
C PHE A 95 12.04 -1.78 4.34
N LEU A 96 11.89 -2.67 3.34
CA LEU A 96 10.70 -2.67 2.48
C LEU A 96 9.43 -2.97 3.28
N ILE A 97 9.44 -3.96 4.18
CA ILE A 97 8.29 -4.27 5.04
C ILE A 97 7.96 -3.09 5.95
N GLY A 98 8.97 -2.45 6.57
CA GLY A 98 8.78 -1.26 7.40
C GLY A 98 8.18 -0.09 6.61
N SER A 99 8.68 0.16 5.41
CA SER A 99 8.18 1.20 4.51
C SER A 99 6.71 0.95 4.09
N ILE A 100 6.36 -0.31 3.80
CA ILE A 100 4.97 -0.70 3.50
C ILE A 100 4.07 -0.50 4.72
N ALA A 101 4.51 -0.90 5.92
CA ALA A 101 3.74 -0.73 7.14
C ALA A 101 3.45 0.75 7.39
N TYR A 102 4.49 1.59 7.33
CA TYR A 102 4.36 3.05 7.45
C TYR A 102 3.41 3.63 6.40
N TYR A 103 3.54 3.22 5.14
CA TYR A 103 2.62 3.60 4.07
C TYR A 103 1.15 3.24 4.38
N LEU A 104 0.88 2.03 4.85
CA LEU A 104 -0.49 1.60 5.16
C LEU A 104 -1.08 2.37 6.36
N GLU A 105 -0.27 2.68 7.37
CA GLU A 105 -0.67 3.53 8.49
C GLU A 105 -1.04 4.93 8.00
N GLU A 106 -0.20 5.54 7.15
CA GLU A 106 -0.46 6.87 6.60
C GLU A 106 -1.74 6.90 5.76
N VAL A 107 -1.92 5.92 4.85
CA VAL A 107 -3.14 5.81 4.03
C VAL A 107 -4.40 5.69 4.89
N SER A 108 -4.31 5.01 6.04
CA SER A 108 -5.45 4.83 6.94
C SER A 108 -6.04 6.14 7.47
N ARG A 109 -5.22 7.20 7.56
CA ARG A 109 -5.60 8.54 8.07
C ARG A 109 -6.47 9.32 7.09
N PHE A 110 -6.41 9.01 5.80
CA PHE A 110 -7.13 9.74 4.77
C PHE A 110 -8.57 9.24 4.56
N LYS A 111 -9.44 10.09 4.02
CA LYS A 111 -10.82 9.74 3.66
C LYS A 111 -10.86 9.08 2.28
N ILE A 112 -11.83 8.19 2.07
CA ILE A 112 -12.12 7.61 0.74
C ILE A 112 -12.40 8.75 -0.24
N GLY A 113 -11.81 8.67 -1.44
CA GLY A 113 -11.91 9.69 -2.46
C GLY A 113 -10.89 10.83 -2.35
N ASN A 114 -10.09 10.90 -1.29
CA ASN A 114 -8.95 11.83 -1.25
C ASN A 114 -7.93 11.45 -2.33
N VAL A 115 -7.43 12.46 -3.04
CA VAL A 115 -6.29 12.32 -3.95
C VAL A 115 -5.04 12.71 -3.18
N ILE A 116 -4.06 11.81 -3.23
CA ILE A 116 -2.83 11.84 -2.45
C ILE A 116 -1.64 11.98 -3.41
N ALA A 117 -0.67 12.80 -3.04
CA ALA A 117 0.67 12.83 -3.62
C ALA A 117 1.70 12.39 -2.57
N ILE A 118 2.92 12.16 -3.02
CA ILE A 118 4.07 11.94 -2.15
C ILE A 118 4.86 13.23 -2.08
N LYS A 119 5.27 13.60 -0.87
CA LYS A 119 6.29 14.63 -0.67
C LYS A 119 7.51 14.02 0.03
N PRO A 120 8.72 14.50 -0.29
CA PRO A 120 9.91 14.15 0.48
C PRO A 120 9.74 14.54 1.95
N ALA A 121 10.24 13.70 2.85
CA ALA A 121 10.18 13.97 4.29
C ALA A 121 11.48 13.53 4.98
N ASP A 122 11.80 14.21 6.08
CA ASP A 122 12.94 13.88 6.93
C ASP A 122 12.54 12.83 7.97
N ASN A 123 12.28 11.61 7.49
CA ASN A 123 11.96 10.45 8.32
C ASN A 123 12.68 9.20 7.80
N GLU A 124 12.60 8.10 8.55
CA GLU A 124 13.30 6.84 8.24
C GLU A 124 13.02 6.31 6.83
N PHE A 125 11.81 6.57 6.28
CA PHE A 125 11.38 6.08 4.97
C PHE A 125 11.53 7.11 3.85
N GLY A 126 11.85 8.37 4.19
CA GLY A 126 12.13 9.46 3.25
C GLY A 126 10.89 10.13 2.62
N PHE A 127 9.68 9.75 3.04
CA PHE A 127 8.45 10.25 2.41
C PHE A 127 7.31 10.51 3.40
N GLU A 128 6.38 11.35 2.99
CA GLU A 128 5.07 11.55 3.62
C GLU A 128 3.98 11.61 2.55
N LEU A 129 2.76 11.25 2.95
CA LEU A 129 1.60 11.37 2.09
C LEU A 129 0.92 12.73 2.30
N GLU A 130 0.60 13.42 1.22
CA GLU A 130 -0.11 14.70 1.28
C GLU A 130 -1.43 14.66 0.52
N LYS A 131 -2.48 15.24 1.11
CA LYS A 131 -3.76 15.42 0.43
C LYS A 131 -3.63 16.58 -0.57
N VAL A 132 -3.76 16.29 -1.85
CA VAL A 132 -3.75 17.29 -2.92
C VAL A 132 -5.15 17.85 -3.18
N LYS A 133 -6.17 16.98 -3.18
CA LYS A 133 -7.57 17.39 -3.39
C LYS A 133 -8.54 16.35 -2.87
N GLU A 134 -9.79 16.77 -2.70
CA GLU A 134 -10.93 15.86 -2.58
C GLU A 134 -11.42 15.54 -3.99
N ARG A 135 -11.64 14.27 -4.34
CA ARG A 135 -12.34 13.95 -5.59
C ARG A 135 -13.80 14.35 -5.41
N VAL A 136 -14.20 15.44 -6.08
CA VAL A 136 -15.61 15.82 -6.17
C VAL A 136 -16.34 14.66 -6.85
N SER A 137 -17.29 14.05 -6.15
CA SER A 137 -18.14 13.00 -6.72
C SER A 137 -18.85 13.57 -7.93
N MET A 138 -18.47 13.11 -9.14
CA MET A 138 -19.29 13.27 -10.33
C MET A 138 -20.47 12.32 -10.24
N THR A 139 -21.34 12.51 -9.24
CA THR A 139 -22.72 12.07 -9.37
C THR A 139 -23.33 13.02 -10.39
N VAL A 140 -23.23 12.66 -11.67
CA VAL A 140 -24.16 13.20 -12.66
C VAL A 140 -25.52 12.85 -12.10
N LYS A 141 -26.22 13.86 -11.57
CA LYS A 141 -27.64 13.74 -11.29
C LYS A 141 -28.28 13.49 -12.64
N ASN A 142 -28.44 12.21 -13.02
CA ASN A 142 -29.41 11.84 -14.03
C ASN A 142 -30.75 12.26 -13.43
N LYS A 143 -31.17 13.49 -13.76
CA LYS A 143 -32.59 13.84 -13.76
C LYS A 143 -33.20 12.88 -14.78
N LEU A 144 -33.78 11.80 -14.29
CA LEU A 144 -34.75 11.06 -15.08
C LEU A 144 -35.93 12.02 -15.36
N PRO A 145 -36.46 12.02 -16.58
CA PRO A 145 -37.58 12.88 -16.98
C PRO A 145 -38.82 12.63 -16.12
#